data_AF-A0A4Q5RCX0-F1
#
_entry.id   AF-A0A4Q5RCX0-F1
#
_cell.length_a   1.000
_cell.length_b   1.000
_cell.length_c   1.000
_cell.angle_alpha   90.00
_cell.angle_beta   90.00
_cell.angle_gamma   90.00
#
_symmetry.space_group_name_H-M   'P 1'
#
loop_
_entity.id
_entity.type
_entity.pdbx_description
1 polymer ?
#
loop_
_entity_poly.entity_id
_entity_poly.type
_entity_poly.pdbx_seq_one_letter_code
_entity_poly.pdbx_strand_id
1 'polypeptide(L)'
;MAAALRSFAGRPVAAGQNRVAILGDMFELGDTSAAEHQLVGKLVAELKVDTAIFIGSLMQAAAAACPAAHYFASKAAAAEWLAQQPIAGQLVLLKGSRGMGLETLLPLL
;
A
#
# COMPACT_ATOMS: atom_id res chain seq x y z
N MET A 1 4.91 9.55 2.05
CA MET A 1 4.51 8.15 2.34
C MET A 1 5.30 7.56 3.51
N ALA A 2 6.63 7.61 3.47
CA ALA A 2 7.52 6.95 4.43
C ALA A 2 7.20 7.19 5.93
N ALA A 3 6.92 8.43 6.34
CA ALA A 3 6.60 8.73 7.74
C ALA A 3 5.35 7.97 8.24
N ALA A 4 4.31 7.85 7.38
CA ALA A 4 3.10 7.11 7.72
C ALA A 4 3.39 5.60 7.85
N LEU A 5 4.22 5.05 6.96
CA LEU A 5 4.64 3.64 7.04
C LEU A 5 5.43 3.34 8.31
N ARG A 6 6.41 4.19 8.66
CA ARG A 6 7.20 4.01 9.88
C ARG A 6 6.32 4.10 11.14
N SER A 7 5.43 5.09 11.19
CA SER A 7 4.46 5.21 12.29
C SER A 7 3.55 3.99 12.36
N PHE A 8 3.02 3.53 11.22
CA PHE A 8 2.14 2.37 11.13
C PHE A 8 2.81 1.06 11.58
N ALA A 9 4.05 0.80 11.13
CA ALA A 9 4.80 -0.38 11.52
C ALA A 9 5.11 -0.43 13.02
N GLY A 10 5.24 0.73 13.67
CA GLY A 10 5.47 0.84 15.11
C GLY A 10 4.21 0.77 15.98
N ARG A 11 2.99 0.77 15.42
CA ARG A 11 1.76 0.73 16.23
C ARG A 11 1.61 -0.62 16.92
N PRO A 12 1.22 -0.69 18.21
CA PRO A 12 0.89 -1.98 18.82
C PRO A 12 -0.27 -2.67 18.08
N VAL A 13 -0.21 -3.99 17.96
CA VAL A 13 -1.28 -4.86 17.42
C VAL A 13 -1.50 -6.01 18.40
N ALA A 14 -2.72 -6.58 18.39
CA ALA A 14 -2.99 -7.77 19.18
C ALA A 14 -2.11 -8.96 18.72
N ALA A 15 -1.89 -9.93 19.61
CA ALA A 15 -1.17 -11.15 19.23
C ALA A 15 -1.89 -11.85 18.07
N GLY A 16 -1.15 -12.12 16.99
CA GLY A 16 -1.70 -12.73 15.77
C GLY A 16 -2.48 -11.80 14.85
N GLN A 17 -2.56 -10.49 15.15
CA GLN A 17 -3.18 -9.52 14.24
C GLN A 17 -2.18 -9.05 13.18
N ASN A 18 -2.50 -9.32 11.92
CA ASN A 18 -1.70 -8.91 10.78
C ASN A 18 -1.83 -7.42 10.45
N ARG A 19 -0.78 -6.87 9.83
CA ARG A 19 -0.74 -5.54 9.24
C ARG A 19 -0.87 -5.60 7.74
N VAL A 20 -1.76 -4.76 7.21
CA VAL A 20 -1.88 -4.56 5.77
C VAL A 20 -1.59 -3.12 5.39
N ALA A 21 -0.67 -2.91 4.46
CA ALA A 21 -0.40 -1.60 3.86
C ALA A 21 -0.94 -1.55 2.43
N ILE A 22 -1.98 -0.73 2.21
CA ILE A 22 -2.59 -0.46 0.91
C ILE A 22 -2.15 0.94 0.46
N LEU A 23 -1.20 0.99 -0.46
CA LEU A 23 -0.56 2.23 -0.89
C LEU A 23 -0.87 2.53 -2.36
N GLY A 24 -1.21 3.78 -2.65
CA GLY A 24 -1.43 4.27 -4.01
C GLY A 24 -0.44 5.32 -4.48
N ASP A 25 -0.49 5.60 -5.78
CA ASP A 25 0.35 6.59 -6.46
C ASP A 25 0.43 7.94 -5.72
N MET A 26 1.61 8.55 -5.79
CA MET A 26 1.92 9.90 -5.33
C MET A 26 2.11 10.82 -6.55
N PHE A 27 1.08 11.58 -6.92
CA PHE A 27 1.04 12.37 -8.16
C PHE A 27 1.88 13.67 -8.11
N GLU A 28 2.27 14.11 -6.93
CA GLU A 28 2.83 15.43 -6.65
C GLU A 28 4.37 15.44 -6.74
N LEU A 29 4.97 14.34 -7.21
CA LEU A 29 6.42 14.12 -7.20
C LEU A 29 7.14 14.53 -8.50
N GLY A 30 6.41 14.72 -9.61
CA GLY A 30 7.00 15.03 -10.91
C GLY A 30 8.11 14.05 -11.30
N ASP A 31 9.26 14.58 -11.71
CA ASP A 31 10.41 13.80 -12.21
C ASP A 31 11.00 12.84 -11.17
N THR A 32 10.78 13.08 -9.88
CA THR A 32 11.26 12.22 -8.79
C THR A 32 10.35 11.01 -8.52
N SER A 33 9.21 10.93 -9.21
CA SER A 33 8.16 9.94 -8.96
C SER A 33 8.69 8.50 -8.89
N ALA A 34 9.43 8.06 -9.91
CA ALA A 34 9.91 6.68 -9.96
C ALA A 34 10.86 6.34 -8.78
N ALA A 35 11.81 7.23 -8.48
CA ALA A 35 12.78 7.03 -7.41
C ALA A 35 12.09 6.97 -6.04
N GLU A 36 11.16 7.88 -5.77
CA GLU A 36 10.41 7.94 -4.51
C GLU A 36 9.48 6.73 -4.32
N HIS A 37 8.79 6.27 -5.37
CA HIS A 37 8.01 5.03 -5.28
C HIS A 37 8.91 3.81 -5.05
N GLN A 38 10.08 3.74 -5.68
CA GLN A 38 11.06 2.69 -5.41
C GLN A 38 11.52 2.70 -3.95
N LEU A 39 11.77 3.88 -3.36
CA LEU A 39 12.11 4.02 -1.94
C LEU A 39 10.97 3.55 -1.02
N VAL A 40 9.71 3.80 -1.41
CA VAL A 40 8.55 3.24 -0.70
C VAL A 40 8.57 1.72 -0.73
N GLY A 41 8.82 1.10 -1.89
CA GLY A 41 8.92 -0.35 -2.01
C GLY A 41 10.01 -0.95 -1.12
N LYS A 42 11.22 -0.38 -1.16
CA LYS A 42 12.33 -0.79 -0.28
C LYS A 42 11.96 -0.68 1.19
N LEU A 43 11.37 0.45 1.60
CA LEU A 43 10.95 0.64 2.98
C LEU A 43 9.89 -0.38 3.41
N VAL A 44 8.92 -0.70 2.55
CA VAL A 44 7.92 -1.73 2.87
C VAL A 44 8.57 -3.10 3.06
N ALA A 45 9.56 -3.46 2.23
CA ALA A 45 10.29 -4.72 2.37
C ALA A 45 11.13 -4.80 3.67
N GLU A 46 11.58 -3.67 4.19
CA GLU A 46 12.30 -3.59 5.48
C GLU A 46 11.38 -3.61 6.70
N LEU A 47 10.13 -3.16 6.55
CA LEU A 47 9.17 -3.07 7.63
C LEU A 47 8.42 -4.39 7.82
N LYS A 48 8.04 -4.68 9.07
CA LYS A 48 7.17 -5.82 9.41
C LYS A 48 5.72 -5.52 9.03
N VAL A 49 5.43 -5.58 7.73
CA VAL A 49 4.08 -5.54 7.17
C VAL A 49 3.78 -6.91 6.59
N ASP A 50 2.71 -7.55 7.05
CA ASP A 50 2.37 -8.92 6.66
C ASP A 50 1.80 -8.99 5.24
N THR A 51 1.12 -7.94 4.79
CA THR A 51 0.63 -7.82 3.42
C THR A 51 0.79 -6.40 2.89
N ALA A 52 1.39 -6.28 1.72
CA ALA A 52 1.53 -5.01 1.01
C ALA A 52 0.75 -5.05 -0.30
N ILE A 53 -0.02 -4.01 -0.58
CA ILE A 53 -0.81 -3.83 -1.79
C ILE A 53 -0.46 -2.48 -2.39
N PHE A 54 0.12 -2.48 -3.59
CA PHE A 54 0.46 -1.29 -4.35
C PHE A 54 -0.54 -1.07 -5.49
N ILE A 55 -1.09 0.14 -5.59
CA ILE A 55 -2.19 0.47 -6.50
C ILE A 55 -1.82 1.68 -7.35
N GLY A 56 -1.89 1.54 -8.67
CA GLY A 56 -1.61 2.60 -9.63
C GLY A 56 -0.40 2.30 -10.51
N SER A 57 -0.23 3.08 -11.57
CA SER A 57 0.83 2.81 -12.56
C SER A 57 2.22 3.20 -12.04
N LEU A 58 2.32 4.28 -11.26
CA LEU A 58 3.60 4.77 -10.71
C LEU A 58 4.12 3.85 -9.61
N MET A 59 3.21 3.18 -8.89
CA MET A 59 3.48 2.15 -7.91
C MET A 59 4.21 0.91 -8.45
N GLN A 60 4.32 0.75 -9.77
CA GLN A 60 5.13 -0.33 -10.36
C GLN A 60 6.60 -0.25 -9.89
N ALA A 61 7.15 0.94 -9.69
CA ALA A 61 8.51 1.12 -9.18
C ALA A 61 8.65 0.62 -7.72
N ALA A 62 7.60 0.76 -6.90
CA ALA A 62 7.56 0.20 -5.55
C ALA A 62 7.48 -1.34 -5.60
N ALA A 63 6.63 -1.88 -6.47
CA ALA A 63 6.47 -3.33 -6.65
C ALA A 63 7.77 -4.00 -7.10
N ALA A 64 8.53 -3.37 -8.01
CA ALA A 64 9.84 -3.86 -8.43
C ALA A 64 10.86 -3.95 -7.26
N ALA A 65 10.74 -3.06 -6.26
CA ALA A 65 11.59 -3.06 -5.07
C ALA A 65 11.07 -3.95 -3.93
N CYS A 66 9.81 -4.40 -3.98
CA CYS A 66 9.22 -5.35 -3.04
C CYS A 66 8.38 -6.39 -3.79
N PRO A 67 9.03 -7.39 -4.43
CA PRO A 67 8.34 -8.36 -5.29
C PRO A 67 7.30 -9.25 -4.58
N ALA A 68 7.35 -9.32 -3.25
CA ALA A 68 6.37 -10.04 -2.44
C ALA A 68 5.04 -9.28 -2.28
N ALA A 69 5.00 -7.98 -2.62
CA ALA A 69 3.77 -7.19 -2.55
C ALA A 69 2.82 -7.52 -3.71
N HIS A 70 1.51 -7.43 -3.45
CA HIS A 70 0.52 -7.40 -4.52
C HIS A 70 0.60 -6.08 -5.26
N TYR A 71 0.51 -6.13 -6.59
CA TYR A 71 0.52 -4.95 -7.44
C TYR A 71 -0.69 -4.94 -8.37
N PHE A 72 -1.37 -3.80 -8.42
CA PHE A 72 -2.49 -3.56 -9.31
C PHE A 72 -2.27 -2.24 -10.05
N ALA A 73 -2.30 -2.29 -11.37
CA ALA A 73 -2.15 -1.08 -12.20
C ALA A 73 -3.30 -0.07 -12.02
N SER A 74 -4.45 -0.50 -11.48
CA SER A 74 -5.63 0.33 -11.26
C SER A 74 -6.35 0.02 -9.95
N LYS A 75 -7.09 1.01 -9.44
CA LYS A 75 -7.96 0.84 -8.27
C LYS A 75 -9.08 -0.18 -8.52
N ALA A 76 -9.58 -0.28 -9.75
CA ALA A 76 -10.61 -1.24 -10.12
C ALA A 76 -10.11 -2.69 -9.98
N ALA A 77 -8.92 -2.99 -10.51
CA ALA A 77 -8.30 -4.31 -10.36
C ALA A 77 -8.01 -4.65 -8.89
N ALA A 78 -7.56 -3.67 -8.10
CA ALA A 78 -7.39 -3.86 -6.66
C ALA A 78 -8.72 -4.15 -5.94
N ALA A 79 -9.81 -3.46 -6.32
CA ALA A 79 -11.14 -3.67 -5.74
C ALA A 79 -11.68 -5.07 -6.03
N GLU A 80 -11.53 -5.57 -7.26
CA GLU A 80 -11.91 -6.92 -7.65
C GLU A 80 -11.18 -7.97 -6.81
N TRP A 81 -9.88 -7.79 -6.59
CA TRP A 81 -9.09 -8.69 -5.76
C TRP A 81 -9.50 -8.60 -4.28
N LEU A 82 -9.68 -7.39 -3.74
CA LEU A 82 -10.11 -7.17 -2.35
C LEU A 82 -11.48 -7.79 -2.06
N ALA A 83 -12.40 -7.75 -3.02
CA ALA A 83 -13.71 -8.41 -2.91
C ALA A 83 -13.60 -9.94 -2.78
N GLN A 84 -12.54 -10.54 -3.33
CA GLN A 84 -12.28 -11.98 -3.24
C GLN A 84 -11.39 -12.35 -2.03
N GLN A 85 -10.65 -11.38 -1.47
CA GLN A 85 -9.69 -11.55 -0.39
C GLN A 85 -9.96 -10.54 0.72
N PRO A 86 -11.06 -10.70 1.49
CA PRO A 86 -11.48 -9.71 2.47
C PRO A 86 -10.47 -9.54 3.60
N ILE A 87 -10.20 -8.28 3.98
CA ILE A 87 -9.19 -7.91 4.99
C ILE A 87 -9.86 -7.82 6.37
N ALA A 88 -10.37 -8.94 6.89
CA ALA A 88 -11.09 -8.93 8.17
C ALA A 88 -10.15 -9.00 9.40
N GLY A 89 -10.35 -8.10 10.37
CA GLY A 89 -9.67 -8.14 11.68
C GLY A 89 -8.21 -7.68 11.69
N GLN A 90 -7.72 -7.15 10.58
CA GLN A 90 -6.33 -6.72 10.40
C GLN A 90 -6.16 -5.23 10.68
N LEU A 91 -4.96 -4.81 11.05
CA LEU A 91 -4.63 -3.38 11.15
C LEU A 91 -4.25 -2.87 9.75
N VAL A 92 -5.03 -1.95 9.20
CA VAL A 92 -4.85 -1.47 7.82
C VAL A 92 -4.33 -0.04 7.77
N LEU A 93 -3.33 0.20 6.93
CA LEU A 93 -2.94 1.53 6.45
C LEU A 93 -3.43 1.69 5.01
N LEU A 94 -4.35 2.62 4.78
CA LEU A 94 -4.76 3.03 3.44
C LEU A 94 -4.19 4.41 3.14
N LYS A 95 -3.35 4.54 2.10
CA LYS A 95 -2.68 5.81 1.79
C LYS A 95 -2.32 5.99 0.32
N GLY A 96 -2.69 7.10 -0.29
CA GLY A 96 -2.28 7.51 -1.64
C GLY A 96 -2.51 9.01 -1.85
N SER A 97 -2.23 9.54 -3.05
CA SER A 97 -2.70 10.88 -3.43
C SER A 97 -4.23 10.93 -3.37
N ARG A 98 -4.79 12.12 -3.09
CA ARG A 98 -6.25 12.34 -3.09
C ARG A 98 -6.87 11.97 -4.44
N GLY A 99 -6.15 12.21 -5.54
CA GLY A 99 -6.62 11.89 -6.89
C GLY A 99 -6.85 10.39 -7.13
N MET A 100 -6.25 9.52 -6.33
CA MET A 100 -6.50 8.07 -6.41
C MET A 100 -7.90 7.70 -5.88
N GLY A 101 -8.46 8.50 -4.96
CA GLY A 101 -9.71 8.22 -4.29
C GLY A 101 -9.74 6.84 -3.63
N LEU A 102 -8.65 6.44 -2.96
CA LEU A 102 -8.54 5.09 -2.38
C LEU A 102 -9.56 4.85 -1.27
N GLU A 103 -10.08 5.89 -0.63
CA GLU A 103 -11.13 5.81 0.38
C GLU A 103 -12.39 5.10 -0.11
N THR A 104 -12.63 5.05 -1.43
CA THR A 104 -13.73 4.28 -2.00
C THR A 104 -13.57 2.76 -1.83
N LEU A 105 -12.39 2.29 -1.42
CA LEU A 105 -12.12 0.88 -1.10
C LEU A 105 -12.50 0.52 0.34
N LEU A 106 -12.75 1.49 1.22
CA LEU A 106 -13.07 1.24 2.64
C LEU A 106 -14.21 0.22 2.85
N PRO A 107 -15.28 0.18 2.04
CA PRO A 107 -16.33 -0.84 2.20
C PRO A 107 -15.88 -2.29 1.93
N LEU A 108 -14.68 -2.51 1.37
CA LEU A 108 -14.10 -3.82 1.08
C LEU A 108 -13.07 -4.26 2.14
N LEU A 109 -12.81 -3.43 3.15
CA LEU A 109 -11.80 -3.63 4.19
C LEU A 109 -12.49 -3.90 5.53
#